data_AF-A0A4R2K0F5-F1
#
_entry.id   AF-A0A4R2K0F5-F1
#
_cell.length_a   1.000
_cell.length_b   1.000
_cell.length_c   1.000
_cell.angle_alpha   90.00
_cell.angle_beta   90.00
_cell.angle_gamma   90.00
#
_symmetry.space_group_name_H-M   'P 1'
#
loop_
_entity.id
_entity.type
_entity.pdbx_description
1 polymer ?
#
loop_
_entity_poly.entity_id
_entity_poly.type
_entity_poly.pdbx_seq_one_letter_code
_entity_poly.pdbx_strand_id
1 'polypeptide(L)'
;MNDANADRRPRRVWLPATAAVLALVVSGSIALVRHGDAPPKRDYHPTVVRLAVNSREVTAQLDRCWRTARELSTMAKYPDRSEWRPVLAVKGGELWTVTAIRTNGRPLFCETVIGGTTLSSPDADPVYAPGTRTAAMLTTNAGTVAGVVDPSWPDMRVRVVGRYQDDIEGRAVQQDGLFVYPSYLSAVDDRVTVGQDGDPRIPLPPAPQPYGVVNPSYSSSDRSSTAGRHLGDCIAKSGEPDSDGWSPAATVQANDERLILAVNPAGVGACLQQAQGSRFMPYVSRAVSAAKPELLSLTATVGGRQVVAGILPQGAADMRLTLADGTTLDADVDRDTFAALLPLGVTDTHGMTAKLAGNSRQILYVGPLT
;
A
#
# COMPACT_ATOMS: atom_id res chain seq x y z
N MET A 1 -41.89 22.41 78.06
CA MET A 1 -41.52 23.22 79.24
C MET A 1 -40.61 24.32 78.72
N ASN A 2 -41.08 25.56 78.82
CA ASN A 2 -40.38 26.76 78.37
C ASN A 2 -39.09 26.95 79.18
N ASP A 3 -38.03 27.43 78.54
CA ASP A 3 -37.37 28.66 79.02
C ASP A 3 -36.41 29.22 77.97
N ALA A 4 -36.53 30.53 77.80
CA ALA A 4 -35.69 31.41 77.02
C ALA A 4 -34.46 31.82 77.83
N ASN A 5 -33.31 32.03 77.20
CA ASN A 5 -32.67 33.35 77.29
C ASN A 5 -31.50 33.54 76.30
N ALA A 6 -31.56 34.74 75.71
CA ALA A 6 -30.49 35.64 75.32
C ALA A 6 -29.14 35.08 74.86
N ASP A 7 -28.75 35.44 73.62
CA ASP A 7 -27.39 35.93 73.46
C ASP A 7 -27.21 37.01 72.38
N ARG A 8 -26.24 37.87 72.67
CA ARG A 8 -25.97 39.19 72.13
C ARG A 8 -25.36 39.16 70.73
N ARG A 9 -25.69 40.18 69.92
CA ARG A 9 -25.01 40.49 68.64
C ARG A 9 -23.62 41.07 68.88
N PRO A 10 -22.60 40.66 68.09
CA PRO A 10 -21.45 41.49 67.77
C PRO A 10 -21.54 42.06 66.35
N ARG A 11 -21.27 43.37 66.24
CA ARG A 11 -21.12 44.14 65.01
C ARG A 11 -19.98 43.57 64.15
N ARG A 12 -20.26 43.18 62.90
CA ARG A 12 -19.24 42.95 61.87
C ARG A 12 -18.82 44.29 61.27
N VAL A 13 -17.54 44.61 61.45
CA VAL A 13 -16.83 45.66 60.72
C VAL A 13 -16.57 45.16 59.30
N TRP A 14 -16.93 45.98 58.32
CA TRP A 14 -16.78 45.72 56.90
C TRP A 14 -15.43 46.30 56.44
N LEU A 15 -14.51 45.44 56.03
CA LEU A 15 -13.32 45.85 55.28
C LEU A 15 -13.62 45.60 53.79
N PRO A 16 -13.47 46.61 52.90
CA PRO A 16 -13.59 46.39 51.47
C PRO A 16 -12.35 45.62 50.99
N ALA A 17 -12.54 44.35 50.64
CA ALA A 17 -11.55 43.61 49.87
C ALA A 17 -11.59 44.14 48.42
N THR A 18 -10.57 44.91 48.06
CA THR A 18 -10.19 45.21 46.69
C THR A 18 -9.95 43.89 45.96
N ALA A 19 -10.92 43.46 45.16
CA ALA A 19 -10.73 42.42 44.18
C ALA A 19 -9.80 42.96 43.09
N ALA A 20 -8.53 42.54 43.12
CA ALA A 20 -7.63 42.68 42.00
C ALA A 20 -8.22 41.90 40.82
N VAL A 21 -8.79 42.61 39.85
CA VAL A 21 -9.10 42.06 38.53
C VAL A 21 -7.77 41.81 37.85
N LEU A 22 -7.24 40.60 38.04
CA LEU A 22 -6.19 40.03 37.19
C LEU A 22 -6.83 39.84 35.81
N ALA A 23 -6.67 40.84 34.94
CA ALA A 23 -6.82 40.69 33.52
C ALA A 23 -5.71 39.71 33.06
N LEU A 24 -6.02 38.41 33.10
CA LEU A 24 -5.31 37.40 32.34
C LEU A 24 -5.50 37.76 30.87
N VAL A 25 -4.54 38.51 30.33
CA VAL A 25 -4.30 38.58 28.89
C VAL A 25 -3.89 37.16 28.51
N VAL A 26 -4.88 36.33 28.19
CA VAL A 26 -4.66 35.13 27.39
C VAL A 26 -4.26 35.67 26.02
N SER A 27 -2.96 35.86 25.83
CA SER A 27 -2.35 35.98 24.53
C SER A 27 -2.59 34.65 23.82
N GLY A 28 -3.79 34.54 23.24
CA GLY A 28 -4.17 33.51 22.30
C GLY A 28 -3.18 33.60 21.14
N SER A 29 -2.15 32.77 21.22
CA SER A 29 -1.29 32.52 20.09
C SER A 29 -2.17 31.79 19.09
N ILE A 30 -2.80 32.54 18.18
CA ILE A 30 -3.33 31.97 16.96
C ILE A 30 -2.09 31.46 16.24
N ALA A 31 -1.76 30.20 16.46
CA ALA A 31 -0.92 29.47 15.54
C ALA A 31 -1.67 29.48 14.22
N LEU A 32 -1.33 30.47 13.38
CA LEU A 32 -1.59 30.42 11.95
C LEU A 32 -0.91 29.14 11.49
N VAL A 33 -1.68 28.05 11.46
CA VAL A 33 -1.34 26.87 10.68
C VAL A 33 -1.35 27.38 9.25
N ARG A 34 -0.17 27.85 8.80
CA ARG A 34 0.10 27.97 7.37
C ARG A 34 -0.31 26.63 6.80
N HIS A 35 -1.35 26.62 5.97
CA HIS A 35 -1.59 25.53 5.05
C HIS A 35 -0.25 25.34 4.34
N GLY A 36 0.48 24.30 4.75
CA GLY A 36 1.73 23.95 4.10
C GLY A 36 1.40 23.79 2.64
N ASP A 37 2.17 24.46 1.79
CA ASP A 37 2.13 24.24 0.36
C ASP A 37 2.02 22.74 0.12
N ALA A 38 1.06 22.33 -0.71
CA ALA A 38 0.87 20.92 -1.05
C ALA A 38 2.25 20.33 -1.32
N PRO A 39 2.63 19.23 -0.64
CA PRO A 39 3.97 18.69 -0.76
C PRO A 39 4.32 18.56 -2.24
N PRO A 40 5.53 18.97 -2.66
CA PRO A 40 5.91 18.96 -4.06
C PRO A 40 5.56 17.60 -4.64
N LYS A 41 4.81 17.59 -5.76
CA LYS A 41 4.48 16.36 -6.49
C LYS A 41 5.81 15.61 -6.67
N ARG A 42 5.98 14.48 -5.97
CA ARG A 42 7.15 13.63 -6.21
C ARG A 42 6.94 13.07 -7.60
N ASP A 43 7.86 13.39 -8.52
CA ASP A 43 7.96 12.75 -9.82
C ASP A 43 8.40 11.29 -9.62
N TYR A 44 7.50 10.46 -9.09
CA TYR A 44 7.73 9.04 -8.92
C TYR A 44 7.46 8.37 -10.27
N HIS A 45 8.51 8.24 -11.07
CA HIS A 45 8.46 7.35 -12.22
C HIS A 45 8.80 5.93 -11.74
N PRO A 46 7.88 4.96 -11.86
CA PRO A 46 8.21 3.58 -11.55
C PRO A 46 9.46 3.19 -12.35
N THR A 47 10.42 2.52 -11.71
CA THR A 47 11.56 1.98 -12.45
C THR A 47 11.05 0.83 -13.31
N VAL A 48 10.92 1.09 -14.60
CA VAL A 48 10.41 0.15 -15.58
C VAL A 48 11.59 -0.55 -16.24
N VAL A 49 11.61 -1.88 -16.15
CA VAL A 49 12.62 -2.71 -16.81
C VAL A 49 11.96 -3.51 -17.92
N ARG A 50 12.49 -3.38 -19.14
CA ARG A 50 12.09 -4.24 -20.26
C ARG A 50 12.85 -5.56 -20.14
N LEU A 51 12.11 -6.66 -20.10
CA LEU A 51 12.69 -8.00 -20.04
C LEU A 51 12.97 -8.52 -21.45
N ALA A 52 14.01 -9.35 -21.58
CA ALA A 52 14.22 -10.12 -22.79
C ALA A 52 13.10 -11.15 -22.95
N VAL A 53 12.40 -11.12 -24.08
CA VAL A 53 11.21 -11.95 -24.34
C VAL A 53 11.47 -13.46 -24.31
N ASN A 54 12.73 -13.87 -24.50
CA ASN A 54 13.20 -15.25 -24.45
C ASN A 54 13.84 -15.63 -23.09
N SER A 55 13.71 -14.78 -22.07
CA SER A 55 14.24 -15.06 -20.75
C SER A 55 13.42 -16.15 -20.03
N ARG A 56 14.07 -16.82 -19.07
CA ARG A 56 13.40 -17.76 -18.17
C ARG A 56 12.26 -17.09 -17.39
N GLU A 57 12.44 -15.82 -17.01
CA GLU A 57 11.45 -15.05 -16.27
C GLU A 57 10.18 -14.81 -17.11
N VAL A 58 10.30 -14.33 -18.34
CA VAL A 58 9.13 -14.15 -19.23
C VAL A 58 8.41 -15.48 -19.49
N THR A 59 9.17 -16.57 -19.65
CA THR A 59 8.59 -17.92 -19.80
C THR A 59 7.76 -18.30 -18.57
N ALA A 60 8.30 -18.11 -17.37
CA ALA A 60 7.59 -18.40 -16.12
C ALA A 60 6.33 -17.54 -15.95
N GLN A 61 6.37 -16.26 -16.34
CA GLN A 61 5.18 -15.40 -16.32
C GLN A 61 4.12 -15.86 -17.31
N LEU A 62 4.50 -16.20 -18.55
CA LEU A 62 3.55 -16.77 -19.53
C LEU A 62 2.88 -18.05 -19.03
N ASP A 63 3.61 -18.92 -18.33
CA ASP A 63 3.06 -20.15 -17.79
C ASP A 63 2.10 -19.87 -16.62
N ARG A 64 2.36 -18.82 -15.83
CA ARG A 64 1.41 -18.32 -14.82
C ARG A 64 0.15 -17.77 -15.46
N CYS A 65 0.28 -16.95 -16.50
CA CYS A 65 -0.82 -16.44 -17.30
C CYS A 65 -1.67 -17.56 -17.90
N TRP A 66 -1.04 -18.60 -18.43
CA TRP A 66 -1.76 -19.75 -18.97
C TRP A 66 -2.53 -20.53 -17.93
N ARG A 67 -1.94 -20.72 -16.74
CA ARG A 67 -2.64 -21.36 -15.62
C ARG A 67 -3.89 -20.59 -15.24
N THR A 68 -3.80 -19.26 -15.17
CA THR A 68 -4.95 -18.37 -14.98
C THR A 68 -5.99 -18.58 -16.07
N ALA A 69 -5.61 -18.58 -17.35
CA ALA A 69 -6.55 -18.81 -18.46
C ALA A 69 -7.30 -20.15 -18.30
N ARG A 70 -6.62 -21.20 -17.80
CA ARG A 70 -7.22 -22.52 -17.55
C ARG A 70 -8.22 -22.55 -16.39
N GLU A 71 -8.05 -21.69 -15.40
CA GLU A 71 -8.92 -21.60 -14.23
C GLU A 71 -10.17 -20.73 -14.50
N LEU A 72 -10.13 -19.89 -15.54
CA LEU A 72 -11.28 -19.11 -15.97
C LEU A 72 -12.33 -20.00 -16.66
N SER A 73 -13.61 -19.74 -16.38
CA SER A 73 -14.73 -20.37 -17.08
C SER A 73 -14.76 -20.08 -18.60
N THR A 74 -14.02 -19.06 -19.02
CA THR A 74 -13.84 -18.62 -20.41
C THR A 74 -12.61 -19.23 -21.09
N MET A 75 -11.97 -20.23 -20.49
CA MET A 75 -10.77 -20.90 -21.02
C MET A 75 -10.86 -21.22 -22.53
N ALA A 76 -12.03 -21.69 -23.00
CA ALA A 76 -12.26 -22.04 -24.41
C ALA A 76 -12.10 -20.86 -25.39
N LYS A 77 -12.07 -19.62 -24.91
CA LYS A 77 -11.82 -18.41 -25.71
C LYS A 77 -10.34 -18.06 -25.87
N TYR A 78 -9.48 -18.65 -25.03
CA TYR A 78 -8.04 -18.44 -25.13
C TYR A 78 -7.41 -19.45 -26.10
N PRO A 79 -6.57 -19.00 -27.04
CA PRO A 79 -5.80 -19.90 -27.90
C PRO A 79 -4.87 -20.80 -27.09
N ASP A 80 -4.45 -21.93 -27.66
CA ASP A 80 -3.53 -22.85 -26.98
C ASP A 80 -2.22 -22.14 -26.60
N ARG A 81 -1.64 -22.52 -25.46
CA ARG A 81 -0.38 -21.94 -24.95
C ARG A 81 0.76 -21.94 -25.98
N SER A 82 0.81 -22.94 -26.85
CA SER A 82 1.83 -23.05 -27.91
C SER A 82 1.72 -21.93 -28.95
N GLU A 83 0.57 -21.28 -29.05
CA GLU A 83 0.32 -20.16 -29.97
C GLU A 83 0.72 -18.80 -29.38
N TRP A 84 1.04 -18.75 -28.07
CA TRP A 84 1.35 -17.52 -27.36
C TRP A 84 2.79 -17.09 -27.61
N ARG A 85 2.97 -15.98 -28.33
CA ARG A 85 4.27 -15.40 -28.64
C ARG A 85 4.47 -14.09 -27.87
N PRO A 86 5.37 -14.03 -26.87
CA PRO A 86 5.65 -12.77 -26.18
C PRO A 86 6.27 -11.78 -27.15
N VAL A 87 5.71 -10.58 -27.22
CA VAL A 87 6.23 -9.46 -28.00
C VAL A 87 7.02 -8.51 -27.11
N LEU A 88 6.46 -8.19 -25.95
CA LEU A 88 7.01 -7.24 -25.01
C LEU A 88 6.74 -7.74 -23.60
N ALA A 89 7.71 -7.60 -22.71
CA ALA A 89 7.54 -7.84 -21.29
C ALA A 89 8.15 -6.70 -20.49
N VAL A 90 7.36 -6.17 -19.56
CA VAL A 90 7.68 -4.99 -18.77
C VAL A 90 7.50 -5.33 -17.31
N LYS A 91 8.52 -5.04 -16.49
CA LYS A 91 8.56 -5.35 -15.06
C LYS A 91 8.72 -4.06 -14.25
N GLY A 92 7.93 -3.90 -13.20
CA GLY A 92 8.06 -2.81 -12.22
C GLY A 92 8.52 -3.34 -10.87
N GLY A 93 9.82 -3.31 -10.62
CA GLY A 93 10.40 -3.96 -9.45
C GLY A 93 10.01 -5.44 -9.39
N GLU A 94 9.87 -6.02 -8.20
CA GLU A 94 9.43 -7.42 -8.04
C GLU A 94 7.90 -7.56 -7.89
N LEU A 95 7.15 -6.47 -8.07
CA LEU A 95 5.74 -6.40 -7.67
C LEU A 95 4.78 -6.84 -8.78
N TRP A 96 5.12 -6.49 -10.02
CA TRP A 96 4.30 -6.79 -11.17
C TRP A 96 5.11 -6.97 -12.44
N THR A 97 4.54 -7.71 -13.37
CA THR A 97 5.04 -7.87 -14.74
C THR A 97 3.85 -7.86 -15.68
N VAL A 98 3.98 -7.13 -16.79
CA VAL A 98 3.00 -7.13 -17.88
C VAL A 98 3.66 -7.72 -19.10
N THR A 99 3.04 -8.75 -19.66
CA THR A 99 3.48 -9.38 -20.90
C THR A 99 2.45 -9.11 -22.00
N ALA A 100 2.89 -8.45 -23.06
CA ALA A 100 2.15 -8.31 -24.31
C ALA A 100 2.48 -9.51 -25.21
N ILE A 101 1.44 -10.16 -25.71
CA ILE A 101 1.48 -11.45 -26.38
C ILE A 101 0.74 -11.31 -27.71
N ARG A 102 1.24 -11.98 -28.75
CA ARG A 102 0.50 -12.22 -29.99
C ARG A 102 0.01 -13.66 -29.99
N THR A 103 -1.29 -13.83 -30.26
CA THR A 103 -1.93 -15.13 -30.48
C THR A 103 -2.68 -15.07 -31.80
N ASN A 104 -2.26 -15.84 -32.80
CA ASN A 104 -2.82 -15.77 -34.17
C ASN A 104 -2.91 -14.34 -34.74
N GLY A 105 -1.90 -13.51 -34.48
CA GLY A 105 -1.83 -12.10 -34.90
C GLY A 105 -2.64 -11.13 -34.03
N ARG A 106 -3.50 -11.61 -33.13
CA ARG A 106 -4.27 -10.78 -32.21
C ARG A 106 -3.48 -10.43 -30.95
N PRO A 107 -3.70 -9.25 -30.36
CA PRO A 107 -3.09 -8.88 -29.10
C PRO A 107 -3.74 -9.61 -27.92
N LEU A 108 -2.92 -10.07 -26.99
CA LEU A 108 -3.30 -10.57 -25.68
C LEU A 108 -2.37 -9.95 -24.65
N PHE A 109 -2.90 -9.47 -23.54
CA PHE A 109 -2.10 -8.90 -22.45
C PHE A 109 -2.34 -9.70 -21.19
N CYS A 110 -1.25 -9.94 -20.46
CA CYS A 110 -1.31 -10.54 -19.15
C CYS A 110 -0.54 -9.67 -18.17
N GLU A 111 -1.23 -9.22 -17.12
CA GLU A 111 -0.58 -8.66 -15.94
C GLU A 111 -0.49 -9.73 -14.86
N THR A 112 0.71 -9.96 -14.37
CA THR A 112 0.99 -10.79 -13.21
C THR A 112 1.44 -9.89 -12.08
N VAL A 113 0.64 -9.76 -11.04
CA VAL A 113 0.99 -9.10 -9.77
C VAL A 113 1.17 -10.17 -8.71
N ILE A 114 1.62 -9.82 -7.52
CA ILE A 114 1.73 -10.79 -6.42
C ILE A 114 0.35 -11.36 -6.08
N GLY A 115 -0.65 -10.48 -5.99
CA GLY A 115 -2.01 -10.80 -5.58
C GLY A 115 -2.81 -11.60 -6.61
N GLY A 116 -2.33 -11.70 -7.85
CA GLY A 116 -3.22 -12.05 -8.94
C GLY A 116 -2.58 -12.12 -10.31
N THR A 117 -3.39 -12.58 -11.25
CA THR A 117 -3.09 -12.51 -12.67
C THR A 117 -4.34 -12.09 -13.41
N THR A 118 -4.20 -11.06 -14.24
CA THR A 118 -5.27 -10.47 -15.03
C THR A 118 -4.95 -10.68 -16.50
N LEU A 119 -5.90 -11.24 -17.24
CA LEU A 119 -5.78 -11.45 -18.68
C LEU A 119 -6.77 -10.57 -19.43
N SER A 120 -6.30 -9.89 -20.48
CA SER A 120 -7.20 -9.25 -21.43
C SER A 120 -8.07 -10.28 -22.14
N SER A 121 -9.17 -9.82 -22.71
CA SER A 121 -9.98 -10.62 -23.63
C SER A 121 -9.28 -10.69 -25.00
N PRO A 122 -8.90 -11.87 -25.52
CA PRO A 122 -8.21 -12.01 -26.81
C PRO A 122 -9.11 -11.79 -28.05
N ASP A 123 -10.44 -11.81 -27.87
CA ASP A 123 -11.46 -11.65 -28.91
C ASP A 123 -12.30 -10.38 -28.71
N ALA A 124 -11.99 -9.54 -27.73
CA ALA A 124 -12.63 -8.25 -27.61
C ALA A 124 -12.24 -7.31 -28.76
N ASP A 125 -13.23 -6.59 -29.28
CA ASP A 125 -13.00 -5.55 -30.27
C ASP A 125 -12.41 -4.30 -29.61
N PRO A 126 -11.25 -3.80 -30.08
CA PRO A 126 -10.65 -2.58 -29.55
C PRO A 126 -11.55 -1.37 -29.83
N VAL A 127 -11.73 -0.52 -28.81
CA VAL A 127 -12.34 0.80 -28.98
C VAL A 127 -11.23 1.83 -29.12
N TYR A 128 -11.06 2.35 -30.33
CA TYR A 128 -9.96 3.24 -30.68
C TYR A 128 -10.17 4.67 -30.16
N ALA A 129 -9.07 5.31 -29.74
CA ALA A 129 -9.05 6.74 -29.44
C ALA A 129 -9.38 7.56 -30.70
N PRO A 130 -10.21 8.62 -30.61
CA PRO A 130 -10.69 9.37 -31.77
C PRO A 130 -9.58 9.80 -32.74
N GLY A 131 -9.74 9.46 -34.01
CA GLY A 131 -8.80 9.84 -35.08
C GLY A 131 -7.49 9.05 -35.11
N THR A 132 -7.37 7.95 -34.35
CA THR A 132 -6.15 7.14 -34.25
C THR A 132 -6.45 5.65 -34.40
N ARG A 133 -5.40 4.84 -34.46
CA ARG A 133 -5.44 3.37 -34.31
C ARG A 133 -4.91 2.90 -32.96
N THR A 134 -4.90 3.77 -31.96
CA THR A 134 -4.50 3.45 -30.57
C THR A 134 -5.73 3.01 -29.78
N ALA A 135 -5.65 1.89 -29.05
CA ALA A 135 -6.73 1.41 -28.18
C ALA A 135 -6.17 0.70 -26.94
N ALA A 136 -6.85 0.84 -25.81
CA ALA A 136 -6.58 0.05 -24.61
C ALA A 136 -7.21 -1.34 -24.75
N MET A 137 -6.46 -2.37 -24.38
CA MET A 137 -6.92 -3.77 -24.35
C MET A 137 -6.87 -4.34 -22.93
N LEU A 138 -6.11 -3.73 -22.03
CA LEU A 138 -6.04 -4.06 -20.61
C LEU A 138 -5.86 -2.77 -19.81
N THR A 139 -6.73 -2.55 -18.84
CA THR A 139 -6.52 -1.62 -17.74
C THR A 139 -6.68 -2.36 -16.42
N THR A 140 -5.84 -2.04 -15.43
CA THR A 140 -5.84 -2.76 -14.14
C THR A 140 -5.85 -1.80 -12.96
N ASN A 141 -6.33 -2.28 -11.81
CA ASN A 141 -6.25 -1.55 -10.54
C ASN A 141 -4.80 -1.32 -10.11
N ALA A 142 -3.87 -2.12 -10.63
CA ALA A 142 -2.43 -1.92 -10.46
C ALA A 142 -1.86 -0.76 -11.30
N GLY A 143 -2.70 -0.09 -12.08
CA GLY A 143 -2.33 1.06 -12.88
C GLY A 143 -1.69 0.71 -14.23
N THR A 144 -1.79 -0.53 -14.68
CA THR A 144 -1.36 -0.86 -16.04
C THR A 144 -2.39 -0.33 -17.04
N VAL A 145 -1.90 0.32 -18.09
CA VAL A 145 -2.60 0.55 -19.35
C VAL A 145 -1.81 -0.15 -20.45
N ALA A 146 -2.39 -1.14 -21.11
CA ALA A 146 -1.73 -1.85 -22.20
C ALA A 146 -2.68 -2.05 -23.38
N GLY A 147 -2.14 -2.07 -24.59
CA GLY A 147 -2.97 -2.06 -25.79
C GLY A 147 -2.21 -1.98 -27.10
N VAL A 148 -2.91 -1.58 -28.16
CA VAL A 148 -2.34 -1.38 -29.49
C VAL A 148 -2.03 0.10 -29.71
N VAL A 149 -0.91 0.40 -30.35
CA VAL A 149 -0.48 1.77 -30.67
C VAL A 149 -0.67 2.06 -32.16
N ASP A 150 -1.07 3.28 -32.50
CA ASP A 150 -1.12 3.74 -33.88
C ASP A 150 0.26 3.58 -34.55
N PRO A 151 0.38 2.87 -35.69
CA PRO A 151 1.66 2.63 -36.34
C PRO A 151 2.34 3.91 -36.85
N SER A 152 1.61 5.02 -36.95
CA SER A 152 2.19 6.32 -37.29
C SER A 152 2.89 7.02 -36.12
N TRP A 153 2.74 6.52 -34.88
CA TRP A 153 3.33 7.11 -33.69
C TRP A 153 4.67 6.45 -33.36
N PRO A 154 5.82 7.11 -33.62
CA PRO A 154 7.14 6.57 -33.28
C PRO A 154 7.38 6.48 -31.78
N ASP A 155 6.64 7.27 -30.98
CA ASP A 155 6.60 7.25 -29.53
C ASP A 155 5.18 7.58 -29.06
N MET A 156 4.71 6.88 -28.03
CA MET A 156 3.43 7.18 -27.39
C MET A 156 3.63 7.60 -25.93
N ARG A 157 2.94 8.66 -25.53
CA ARG A 157 2.79 9.08 -24.14
C ARG A 157 1.40 8.73 -23.64
N VAL A 158 1.33 8.32 -22.38
CA VAL A 158 0.08 8.01 -21.69
C VAL A 158 0.03 8.87 -20.45
N ARG A 159 -1.11 9.51 -20.22
CA ARG A 159 -1.41 10.25 -18.99
C ARG A 159 -2.63 9.62 -18.32
N VAL A 160 -2.48 9.27 -17.06
CA VAL A 160 -3.56 8.80 -16.19
C VAL A 160 -3.84 9.90 -15.19
N VAL A 161 -5.12 10.31 -15.09
CA VAL A 161 -5.59 11.27 -14.10
C VAL A 161 -6.50 10.52 -13.15
N GLY A 162 -6.05 10.42 -11.90
CA GLY A 162 -6.74 9.76 -10.81
C GLY A 162 -7.98 10.51 -10.35
N ARG A 163 -8.85 9.81 -9.62
CA ARG A 163 -10.05 10.37 -8.96
C ARG A 163 -9.79 11.62 -8.12
N TYR A 164 -8.58 11.81 -7.60
CA TYR A 164 -8.21 12.95 -6.76
C TYR A 164 -7.50 14.06 -7.53
N GLN A 165 -7.57 14.05 -8.88
CA GLN A 165 -6.92 15.01 -9.78
C GLN A 165 -5.38 15.01 -9.70
N ASP A 166 -4.82 14.00 -9.03
CA ASP A 166 -3.45 13.60 -9.23
C ASP A 166 -3.28 12.98 -10.62
N ASP A 167 -2.12 13.19 -11.21
CA ASP A 167 -1.85 12.72 -12.56
C ASP A 167 -0.42 12.23 -12.69
N ILE A 168 -0.26 11.23 -13.55
CA ILE A 168 1.03 10.70 -13.95
C ILE A 168 1.06 10.63 -15.48
N GLU A 169 2.14 11.14 -16.06
CA GLU A 169 2.37 11.05 -17.49
C GLU A 169 3.77 10.50 -17.75
N GLY A 170 3.89 9.64 -18.76
CA GLY A 170 5.18 9.14 -19.22
C GLY A 170 5.10 8.49 -20.58
N ARG A 171 6.26 8.07 -21.08
CA ARG A 171 6.37 7.30 -22.32
C ARG A 171 5.94 5.85 -22.07
N ALA A 172 5.10 5.31 -22.94
CA ALA A 172 4.78 3.89 -22.94
C ALA A 172 5.97 3.10 -23.50
N VAL A 173 6.18 1.88 -22.98
CA VAL A 173 7.09 0.92 -23.60
C VAL A 173 6.35 0.27 -24.75
N GLN A 174 6.90 0.33 -25.96
CA GLN A 174 6.23 -0.18 -27.17
C GLN A 174 7.12 -1.09 -28.01
N GLN A 175 6.50 -2.08 -28.67
CA GLN A 175 7.13 -2.98 -29.63
C GLN A 175 6.05 -3.66 -30.49
N ASP A 176 6.30 -3.74 -31.82
CA ASP A 176 5.44 -4.45 -32.78
C ASP A 176 3.95 -4.05 -32.69
N GLY A 177 3.70 -2.74 -32.62
CA GLY A 177 2.36 -2.16 -32.53
C GLY A 177 1.63 -2.43 -31.19
N LEU A 178 2.30 -2.99 -30.18
CA LEU A 178 1.79 -3.14 -28.82
C LEU A 178 2.48 -2.19 -27.87
N PHE A 179 1.78 -1.74 -26.83
CA PHE A 179 2.33 -0.90 -25.78
C PHE A 179 1.94 -1.38 -24.38
N VAL A 180 2.78 -1.00 -23.41
CA VAL A 180 2.51 -1.10 -21.97
C VAL A 180 2.94 0.20 -21.31
N TYR A 181 2.05 0.79 -20.52
CA TYR A 181 2.31 1.93 -19.66
C TYR A 181 1.92 1.61 -18.22
N PRO A 182 2.88 1.55 -17.29
CA PRO A 182 2.58 1.40 -15.88
C PRO A 182 2.38 2.76 -15.21
N SER A 183 1.27 2.88 -14.51
CA SER A 183 0.92 3.97 -13.59
C SER A 183 0.88 3.43 -12.16
N TYR A 184 1.11 4.27 -11.15
CA TYR A 184 0.80 3.93 -9.76
C TYR A 184 -0.62 4.36 -9.36
N LEU A 185 -1.29 5.12 -10.21
CA LEU A 185 -2.73 5.38 -10.13
C LEU A 185 -3.46 4.23 -10.80
N SER A 186 -4.62 3.84 -10.25
CA SER A 186 -5.54 2.92 -10.93
C SER A 186 -5.76 3.36 -12.38
N ALA A 187 -5.85 2.41 -13.30
CA ALA A 187 -6.30 2.70 -14.66
C ALA A 187 -7.77 2.30 -14.87
N VAL A 188 -8.37 1.65 -13.86
CA VAL A 188 -9.78 1.29 -13.83
C VAL A 188 -10.54 2.48 -13.25
N ASP A 189 -11.55 2.94 -13.98
CA ASP A 189 -12.40 4.11 -13.68
C ASP A 189 -11.73 5.50 -13.73
N ASP A 190 -10.42 5.55 -13.91
CA ASP A 190 -9.65 6.79 -14.05
C ASP A 190 -9.59 7.30 -15.50
N ARG A 191 -9.33 8.60 -15.66
CA ARG A 191 -9.29 9.22 -17.00
C ARG A 191 -7.92 9.00 -17.64
N VAL A 192 -7.89 8.20 -18.70
CA VAL A 192 -6.68 7.93 -19.49
C VAL A 192 -6.70 8.76 -20.78
N THR A 193 -5.56 9.37 -21.09
CA THR A 193 -5.35 10.08 -22.36
C THR A 193 -4.03 9.66 -22.99
N VAL A 194 -3.95 9.71 -24.31
CA VAL A 194 -2.78 9.32 -25.11
C VAL A 194 -2.40 10.40 -26.10
N GLY A 195 -1.16 10.39 -26.56
CA GLY A 195 -0.70 11.25 -27.64
C GLY A 195 0.82 11.16 -27.84
N GLN A 196 1.33 11.88 -28.82
CA GLN A 196 2.77 12.01 -29.02
C GLN A 196 3.32 13.17 -28.17
N ASP A 197 4.65 13.28 -28.10
CA ASP A 197 5.29 14.40 -27.43
C ASP A 197 4.94 15.72 -28.15
N GLY A 198 4.49 16.74 -27.41
CA GLY A 198 4.07 18.03 -27.97
C GLY A 198 2.65 18.09 -28.54
N ASP A 199 1.99 16.95 -28.81
CA ASP A 199 0.63 16.91 -29.35
C ASP A 199 -0.45 17.04 -28.27
N PRO A 200 -1.65 17.58 -28.61
CA PRO A 200 -2.81 17.52 -27.73
C PRO A 200 -3.14 16.09 -27.31
N ARG A 201 -3.50 15.91 -26.03
CA ARG A 201 -3.87 14.60 -25.48
C ARG A 201 -5.28 14.21 -25.95
N ILE A 202 -5.42 12.97 -26.41
CA ILE A 202 -6.67 12.39 -26.90
C ILE A 202 -7.21 11.45 -25.82
N PRO A 203 -8.50 11.51 -25.46
CA PRO A 203 -9.11 10.54 -24.56
C PRO A 203 -8.95 9.12 -25.08
N LEU A 204 -8.43 8.23 -24.23
CA LEU A 204 -8.36 6.80 -24.52
C LEU A 204 -9.61 6.13 -23.93
N PRO A 205 -10.45 5.48 -24.76
CA PRO A 205 -11.59 4.72 -24.25
C PRO A 205 -11.16 3.63 -23.27
N PRO A 206 -12.01 3.28 -22.27
CA PRO A 206 -11.72 2.18 -21.36
C PRO A 206 -11.45 0.87 -22.10
N ALA A 207 -10.53 0.06 -21.57
CA ALA A 207 -10.30 -1.27 -22.10
C ALA A 207 -11.57 -2.13 -21.97
N PRO A 208 -11.80 -3.10 -22.88
CA PRO A 208 -12.79 -4.14 -22.67
C PRO A 208 -12.56 -4.86 -21.33
N GLN A 209 -13.65 -5.27 -20.68
CA GLN A 209 -13.56 -6.02 -19.42
C GLN A 209 -12.71 -7.29 -19.62
N PRO A 210 -11.71 -7.55 -18.76
CA PRO A 210 -10.93 -8.78 -18.82
C PRO A 210 -11.84 -9.97 -18.56
N TYR A 211 -11.53 -11.14 -19.12
CA TYR A 211 -12.34 -12.33 -18.87
C TYR A 211 -12.23 -12.88 -17.46
N GLY A 212 -11.24 -12.41 -16.70
CA GLY A 212 -11.23 -12.55 -15.27
C GLY A 212 -9.89 -12.20 -14.67
N VAL A 213 -9.93 -12.02 -13.36
CA VAL A 213 -8.77 -11.92 -12.49
C VAL A 213 -8.74 -13.23 -11.71
N VAL A 214 -7.65 -13.99 -11.83
CA VAL A 214 -7.41 -15.11 -10.93
C VAL A 214 -6.46 -14.63 -9.87
N ASN A 215 -7.00 -14.45 -8.67
CA ASN A 215 -6.18 -14.34 -7.48
C ASN A 215 -5.76 -15.75 -7.08
N PRO A 216 -4.50 -16.00 -6.69
CA PRO A 216 -4.17 -17.20 -5.96
C PRO A 216 -5.16 -17.33 -4.80
N SER A 217 -5.44 -18.55 -4.37
CA SER A 217 -6.34 -18.85 -3.25
C SER A 217 -5.77 -18.36 -1.91
N TYR A 218 -5.52 -17.05 -1.79
CA TYR A 218 -5.30 -16.40 -0.53
C TYR A 218 -6.62 -16.45 0.20
N SER A 219 -6.58 -16.89 1.45
CA SER A 219 -7.70 -16.68 2.36
C SER A 219 -8.04 -15.19 2.29
N SER A 220 -9.30 -14.86 2.01
CA SER A 220 -9.75 -13.47 2.06
C SER A 220 -9.24 -12.86 3.35
N SER A 221 -8.52 -11.75 3.25
CA SER A 221 -7.97 -11.11 4.43
C SER A 221 -9.09 -10.80 5.41
N ASP A 222 -8.86 -11.01 6.71
CA ASP A 222 -9.86 -10.69 7.71
C ASP A 222 -10.17 -9.18 7.65
N ARG A 223 -11.43 -8.86 7.36
CA ARG A 223 -12.01 -7.51 7.40
C ARG A 223 -13.08 -7.38 8.48
N SER A 224 -13.29 -8.43 9.27
CA SER A 224 -14.31 -8.50 10.31
C SER A 224 -13.76 -8.16 11.70
N SER A 225 -12.49 -8.43 11.98
CA SER A 225 -11.84 -7.95 13.20
C SER A 225 -11.66 -6.44 13.18
N THR A 226 -11.42 -5.87 14.36
CA THR A 226 -11.09 -4.45 14.49
C THR A 226 -9.83 -4.10 13.70
N ALA A 227 -8.74 -4.86 13.83
CA ALA A 227 -7.51 -4.64 13.06
C ALA A 227 -7.76 -4.78 11.55
N GLY A 228 -8.53 -5.79 11.14
CA GLY A 228 -8.93 -6.01 9.75
C GLY A 228 -9.70 -4.86 9.12
N ARG A 229 -10.68 -4.30 9.83
CA ARG A 229 -11.43 -3.11 9.39
C ARG A 229 -10.52 -1.89 9.23
N HIS A 230 -9.71 -1.60 10.24
CA HIS A 230 -8.80 -0.44 10.19
C HIS A 230 -7.77 -0.55 9.07
N LEU A 231 -7.22 -1.75 8.85
CA LEU A 231 -6.33 -1.99 7.72
C LEU A 231 -7.07 -1.78 6.38
N GLY A 232 -8.28 -2.33 6.24
CA GLY A 232 -9.12 -2.14 5.06
C GLY A 232 -9.38 -0.65 4.75
N ASP A 233 -9.79 0.12 5.75
CA ASP A 233 -10.05 1.56 5.61
C ASP A 233 -8.79 2.36 5.22
N CYS A 234 -7.64 1.93 5.73
CA CYS A 234 -6.34 2.54 5.45
C CYS A 234 -5.88 2.27 4.02
N ILE A 235 -6.00 1.02 3.57
CA ILE A 235 -5.65 0.59 2.22
C ILE A 235 -6.58 1.25 1.20
N ALA A 236 -7.89 1.31 1.47
CA ALA A 236 -8.89 1.91 0.59
C ALA A 236 -8.59 3.39 0.25
N LYS A 237 -7.86 4.10 1.12
CA LYS A 237 -7.43 5.48 0.91
C LYS A 237 -6.12 5.60 0.12
N SER A 238 -5.33 4.53 0.05
CA SER A 238 -4.00 4.54 -0.59
C SER A 238 -4.03 4.27 -2.08
N GLY A 239 -5.10 3.65 -2.61
CA GLY A 239 -5.13 3.18 -3.99
C GLY A 239 -4.21 1.97 -4.24
N GLU A 240 -3.75 1.30 -3.18
CA GLU A 240 -2.84 0.16 -3.28
C GLU A 240 -3.48 -0.97 -4.12
N PRO A 241 -2.77 -1.47 -5.14
CA PRO A 241 -3.17 -2.65 -5.88
C PRO A 241 -3.24 -3.88 -4.97
N ASP A 242 -4.10 -4.85 -5.28
CA ASP A 242 -4.24 -6.06 -4.47
C ASP A 242 -4.62 -5.80 -3.00
N SER A 243 -5.45 -4.77 -2.74
CA SER A 243 -5.92 -4.39 -1.41
C SER A 243 -6.47 -5.55 -0.58
N ASP A 244 -7.07 -6.54 -1.25
CA ASP A 244 -7.71 -7.69 -0.61
C ASP A 244 -6.71 -8.76 -0.19
N GLY A 245 -5.50 -8.74 -0.76
CA GLY A 245 -4.40 -9.65 -0.44
C GLY A 245 -3.69 -9.35 0.88
N TRP A 246 -3.90 -8.17 1.45
CA TRP A 246 -3.24 -7.71 2.69
C TRP A 246 -4.00 -8.12 3.95
N SER A 247 -3.44 -9.04 4.72
CA SER A 247 -3.99 -9.45 6.02
C SER A 247 -3.39 -8.63 7.16
N PRO A 248 -4.17 -8.24 8.18
CA PRO A 248 -3.62 -7.59 9.37
C PRO A 248 -2.66 -8.56 10.10
N ALA A 249 -1.64 -7.98 10.73
CA ALA A 249 -0.64 -8.66 11.53
C ALA A 249 -0.34 -7.82 12.80
N ALA A 250 0.90 -7.85 13.31
CA ALA A 250 1.23 -7.24 14.58
C ALA A 250 0.85 -5.75 14.62
N THR A 251 0.27 -5.32 15.73
CA THR A 251 -0.37 -4.02 15.90
C THR A 251 0.08 -3.37 17.21
N VAL A 252 0.36 -2.07 17.15
CA VAL A 252 0.56 -1.23 18.33
C VAL A 252 -0.38 -0.03 18.31
N GLN A 253 -0.87 0.36 19.47
CA GLN A 253 -1.77 1.49 19.65
C GLN A 253 -1.39 2.29 20.88
N ALA A 254 -1.47 3.62 20.78
CA ALA A 254 -1.45 4.53 21.91
C ALA A 254 -2.36 5.72 21.61
N ASN A 255 -3.27 6.01 22.53
CA ASN A 255 -4.38 6.94 22.30
C ASN A 255 -5.19 6.51 21.05
N ASP A 256 -5.53 7.47 20.18
CA ASP A 256 -6.24 7.21 18.92
C ASP A 256 -5.29 6.90 17.75
N GLU A 257 -3.98 6.88 17.99
CA GLU A 257 -2.96 6.56 16.99
C GLU A 257 -2.62 5.07 17.01
N ARG A 258 -2.34 4.50 15.85
CA ARG A 258 -1.96 3.08 15.72
C ARG A 258 -1.09 2.82 14.52
N LEU A 259 -0.29 1.77 14.64
CA LEU A 259 0.39 1.13 13.52
C LEU A 259 -0.07 -0.33 13.44
N ILE A 260 -0.53 -0.73 12.27
CA ILE A 260 -0.93 -2.10 11.96
C ILE A 260 0.02 -2.60 10.88
N LEU A 261 0.82 -3.61 11.17
CA LEU A 261 1.53 -4.34 10.14
C LEU A 261 0.53 -5.13 9.30
N ALA A 262 0.84 -5.25 8.02
CA ALA A 262 0.04 -6.01 7.07
C ALA A 262 0.95 -6.99 6.34
N VAL A 263 0.49 -8.21 6.12
CA VAL A 263 1.26 -9.23 5.40
C VAL A 263 0.50 -9.73 4.19
N ASN A 264 1.23 -9.96 3.11
CA ASN A 264 0.82 -10.77 1.98
C ASN A 264 2.03 -11.63 1.56
N PRO A 265 1.89 -12.54 0.58
CA PRO A 265 3.00 -13.43 0.20
C PRO A 265 4.23 -12.74 -0.41
N ALA A 266 4.14 -11.46 -0.78
CA ALA A 266 5.31 -10.72 -1.28
C ALA A 266 5.98 -9.82 -0.27
N GLY A 267 5.41 -9.70 0.92
CA GLY A 267 6.07 -8.95 1.95
C GLY A 267 5.15 -8.40 3.02
N VAL A 268 5.72 -7.40 3.69
CA VAL A 268 5.11 -6.72 4.81
C VAL A 268 4.86 -5.27 4.41
N GLY A 269 3.66 -4.79 4.67
CA GLY A 269 3.26 -3.40 4.61
C GLY A 269 2.98 -2.88 6.02
N ALA A 270 2.70 -1.58 6.13
CA ALA A 270 2.28 -0.97 7.38
C ALA A 270 1.20 0.08 7.11
N CYS A 271 0.11 0.01 7.87
CA CYS A 271 -0.82 1.11 7.99
C CYS A 271 -0.48 1.93 9.23
N LEU A 272 -0.16 3.21 9.03
CA LEU A 272 -0.02 4.18 10.11
C LEU A 272 -1.26 5.07 10.14
N GLN A 273 -1.96 5.10 11.27
CA GLN A 273 -3.09 5.98 11.52
C GLN A 273 -2.72 6.97 12.63
N GLN A 274 -2.82 8.25 12.30
CA GLN A 274 -2.54 9.39 13.19
C GLN A 274 -3.70 10.39 13.14
N ALA A 275 -3.63 11.44 13.97
CA ALA A 275 -4.66 12.48 14.01
C ALA A 275 -4.90 13.15 12.63
N GLN A 276 -3.86 13.23 11.79
CA GLN A 276 -3.91 13.86 10.46
C GLN A 276 -4.49 12.94 9.38
N GLY A 277 -4.64 11.64 9.66
CA GLY A 277 -5.16 10.67 8.70
C GLY A 277 -4.48 9.30 8.77
N SER A 278 -4.79 8.48 7.78
CA SER A 278 -4.21 7.14 7.63
C SER A 278 -3.36 7.07 6.38
N ARG A 279 -2.22 6.39 6.47
CA ARG A 279 -1.31 6.15 5.35
C ARG A 279 -0.91 4.68 5.32
N PHE A 280 -1.15 4.03 4.20
CA PHE A 280 -0.59 2.72 3.93
C PHE A 280 0.79 2.84 3.28
N MET A 281 1.72 2.02 3.74
CA MET A 281 3.09 1.90 3.25
C MET A 281 3.28 0.45 2.83
N PRO A 282 3.02 0.10 1.55
CA PRO A 282 3.18 -1.25 1.07
C PRO A 282 4.67 -1.64 1.01
N TYR A 283 4.98 -2.92 1.15
CA TYR A 283 6.32 -3.50 0.93
C TYR A 283 7.46 -2.81 1.71
N VAL A 284 7.21 -2.45 2.97
CA VAL A 284 8.24 -2.01 3.92
C VAL A 284 9.29 -3.11 4.18
N SER A 285 8.93 -4.37 3.90
CA SER A 285 9.87 -5.44 3.59
C SER A 285 9.30 -6.36 2.51
N ARG A 286 10.18 -7.03 1.76
CA ARG A 286 9.81 -8.10 0.81
C ARG A 286 9.96 -9.50 1.40
N ALA A 287 10.61 -9.61 2.55
CA ALA A 287 10.69 -10.86 3.29
C ALA A 287 9.44 -10.97 4.16
N VAL A 288 8.74 -12.11 4.06
CA VAL A 288 7.57 -12.44 4.88
C VAL A 288 7.93 -13.22 6.14
N SER A 289 9.18 -13.69 6.23
CA SER A 289 9.78 -14.32 7.40
C SER A 289 11.30 -14.17 7.32
N ALA A 290 11.97 -14.33 8.45
CA ALA A 290 13.43 -14.25 8.54
C ALA A 290 14.00 -15.38 9.40
N ALA A 291 15.26 -15.76 9.18
CA ALA A 291 15.90 -16.80 9.99
C ALA A 291 16.14 -16.36 11.46
N LYS A 292 16.11 -15.05 11.71
CA LYS A 292 16.22 -14.39 13.00
C LYS A 292 15.36 -13.11 12.96
N PRO A 293 15.02 -12.48 14.10
CA PRO A 293 14.32 -11.20 14.10
C PRO A 293 15.07 -10.15 13.26
N GLU A 294 14.34 -9.47 12.38
CA GLU A 294 14.87 -8.42 11.50
C GLU A 294 13.99 -7.17 11.59
N LEU A 295 14.62 -6.02 11.81
CA LEU A 295 13.96 -4.73 11.90
C LEU A 295 13.48 -4.24 10.53
N LEU A 296 12.23 -3.77 10.50
CA LEU A 296 11.73 -3.02 9.36
C LEU A 296 12.28 -1.59 9.42
N SER A 297 12.60 -1.02 8.26
CA SER A 297 12.98 0.39 8.12
C SER A 297 11.76 1.30 8.23
N LEU A 298 11.11 1.29 9.41
CA LEU A 298 9.90 2.04 9.74
C LEU A 298 10.22 3.15 10.74
N THR A 299 10.25 4.40 10.27
CA THR A 299 10.33 5.56 11.15
C THR A 299 8.93 6.05 11.48
N ALA A 300 8.28 5.39 12.45
CA ALA A 300 6.92 5.72 12.88
C ALA A 300 6.86 6.02 14.38
N THR A 301 5.97 6.94 14.75
CA THR A 301 5.62 7.22 16.14
C THR A 301 4.13 7.04 16.35
N VAL A 302 3.76 6.47 17.50
CA VAL A 302 2.36 6.25 17.90
C VAL A 302 2.21 6.75 19.33
N GLY A 303 1.35 7.74 19.55
CA GLY A 303 1.16 8.41 20.83
C GLY A 303 2.43 9.11 21.34
N GLY A 304 3.25 9.64 20.42
CA GLY A 304 4.54 10.26 20.75
C GLY A 304 5.66 9.28 21.12
N ARG A 305 5.44 7.97 20.97
CA ARG A 305 6.42 6.92 21.26
C ARG A 305 6.95 6.31 19.96
N GLN A 306 8.26 6.05 19.91
CA GLN A 306 8.88 5.38 18.76
C GLN A 306 8.35 3.95 18.64
N VAL A 307 8.00 3.55 17.42
CA VAL A 307 7.64 2.17 17.09
C VAL A 307 8.91 1.40 16.72
N VAL A 308 9.04 0.19 17.24
CA VAL A 308 10.00 -0.81 16.77
C VAL A 308 9.20 -2.00 16.25
N ALA A 309 9.41 -2.32 14.98
CA ALA A 309 8.64 -3.33 14.27
C ALA A 309 9.54 -4.11 13.32
N GLY A 310 9.17 -5.36 13.05
CA GLY A 310 10.05 -6.29 12.35
C GLY A 310 9.33 -7.53 11.85
N ILE A 311 10.11 -8.40 11.20
CA ILE A 311 9.73 -9.75 10.82
C ILE A 311 10.46 -10.77 11.71
N LEU A 312 9.84 -11.94 11.86
CA LEU A 312 10.27 -13.01 12.75
C LEU A 312 10.50 -14.32 11.98
N PRO A 313 11.21 -15.27 12.60
CA PRO A 313 11.15 -16.68 12.22
C PRO A 313 9.75 -17.25 12.26
N GLN A 314 9.47 -18.14 11.31
CA GLN A 314 8.20 -18.83 11.21
C GLN A 314 7.87 -19.57 12.52
N GLY A 315 6.62 -19.40 12.99
CA GLY A 315 6.12 -20.09 14.19
C GLY A 315 6.53 -19.43 15.51
N ALA A 316 7.07 -18.21 15.44
CA ALA A 316 7.15 -17.31 16.58
C ALA A 316 5.76 -17.01 17.13
N ALA A 317 5.64 -17.02 18.46
CA ALA A 317 4.38 -16.75 19.16
C ALA A 317 4.53 -15.61 20.17
N ASP A 318 5.71 -15.48 20.78
CA ASP A 318 5.98 -14.46 21.80
C ASP A 318 7.34 -13.82 21.57
N MET A 319 7.43 -12.51 21.77
CA MET A 319 8.70 -11.80 21.73
C MET A 319 8.81 -10.82 22.90
N ARG A 320 9.94 -10.89 23.59
CA ARG A 320 10.35 -9.91 24.59
C ARG A 320 11.58 -9.16 24.11
N LEU A 321 11.49 -7.84 24.13
CA LEU A 321 12.59 -6.93 23.89
C LEU A 321 13.25 -6.56 25.23
N THR A 322 14.56 -6.45 25.24
CA THR A 322 15.33 -5.89 26.35
C THR A 322 16.15 -4.73 25.81
N LEU A 323 15.89 -3.54 26.35
CA LEU A 323 16.58 -2.30 26.01
C LEU A 323 18.00 -2.28 26.58
N ALA A 324 18.81 -1.33 26.12
CA ALA A 324 20.19 -1.16 26.58
C ALA A 324 20.29 -0.89 28.10
N ASP A 325 19.26 -0.29 28.71
CA ASP A 325 19.18 -0.04 30.15
C ASP A 325 18.65 -1.23 30.96
N GLY A 326 18.35 -2.36 30.30
CA GLY A 326 17.78 -3.56 30.90
C GLY A 326 16.26 -3.56 31.02
N THR A 327 15.57 -2.48 30.66
CA THR A 327 14.10 -2.42 30.61
C THR A 327 13.56 -3.46 29.63
N THR A 328 12.54 -4.21 30.04
CA THR A 328 11.91 -5.22 29.20
C THR A 328 10.55 -4.78 28.69
N LEU A 329 10.24 -5.11 27.44
CA LEU A 329 8.96 -4.83 26.79
C LEU A 329 8.48 -6.11 26.11
N ASP A 330 7.21 -6.45 26.27
CA ASP A 330 6.58 -7.47 25.43
C ASP A 330 6.13 -6.81 24.12
N ALA A 331 6.43 -7.45 22.99
CA ALA A 331 5.98 -7.01 21.69
C ALA A 331 4.68 -7.72 21.31
N ASP A 332 3.81 -7.03 20.55
CA ASP A 332 2.73 -7.71 19.86
C ASP A 332 3.34 -8.57 18.74
N VAL A 333 2.91 -9.82 18.63
CA VAL A 333 3.42 -10.81 17.67
C VAL A 333 2.22 -11.42 16.94
N ASP A 334 2.21 -11.29 15.62
CA ASP A 334 1.22 -11.94 14.78
C ASP A 334 1.78 -12.17 13.37
N ARG A 335 1.41 -13.29 12.75
CA ARG A 335 1.80 -13.69 11.39
C ARG A 335 3.27 -13.45 11.06
N ASP A 336 4.16 -13.96 11.92
CA ASP A 336 5.62 -13.84 11.78
C ASP A 336 6.12 -12.38 11.71
N THR A 337 5.37 -11.45 12.30
CA THR A 337 5.77 -10.05 12.49
C THR A 337 5.72 -9.66 13.96
N PHE A 338 6.39 -8.57 14.32
CA PHE A 338 6.24 -7.97 15.64
C PHE A 338 6.15 -6.45 15.59
N ALA A 339 5.52 -5.87 16.62
CA ALA A 339 5.53 -4.44 16.85
C ALA A 339 5.53 -4.12 18.35
N ALA A 340 6.32 -3.12 18.77
CA ALA A 340 6.38 -2.64 20.14
C ALA A 340 6.50 -1.11 20.19
N LEU A 341 5.96 -0.51 21.24
CA LEU A 341 6.16 0.91 21.55
C LEU A 341 7.30 1.06 22.55
N LEU A 342 8.33 1.80 22.18
CA LEU A 342 9.40 2.15 23.11
C LEU A 342 8.91 3.11 24.19
N PRO A 343 9.51 3.13 25.40
CA PRO A 343 9.23 4.14 26.40
C PRO A 343 9.44 5.56 25.85
N LEU A 344 8.75 6.55 26.43
CA LEU A 344 8.90 7.95 26.03
C LEU A 344 10.37 8.38 26.18
N GLY A 345 10.88 9.09 25.16
CA GLY A 345 12.26 9.57 25.12
C GLY A 345 13.29 8.54 24.62
N VAL A 346 12.92 7.27 24.44
CA VAL A 346 13.79 6.25 23.83
C VAL A 346 13.56 6.21 22.33
N THR A 347 14.60 6.54 21.56
CA THR A 347 14.57 6.53 20.09
C THR A 347 15.63 5.62 19.47
N ASP A 348 16.66 5.24 20.23
CA ASP A 348 17.75 4.40 19.76
C ASP A 348 17.45 2.93 20.00
N THR A 349 17.60 2.12 18.95
CA THR A 349 17.49 0.66 19.01
C THR A 349 18.83 -0.03 19.23
N HIS A 350 19.93 0.73 19.27
CA HIS A 350 21.25 0.17 19.51
C HIS A 350 21.34 -0.53 20.88
N GLY A 351 21.91 -1.74 20.88
CA GLY A 351 22.04 -2.56 22.08
C GLY A 351 20.74 -3.27 22.51
N MET A 352 19.63 -3.11 21.78
CA MET A 352 18.43 -3.92 22.05
C MET A 352 18.69 -5.39 21.77
N THR A 353 18.18 -6.25 22.65
CA THR A 353 18.18 -7.70 22.45
C THR A 353 16.76 -8.23 22.43
N ALA A 354 16.57 -9.38 21.79
CA ALA A 354 15.30 -10.05 21.66
C ALA A 354 15.39 -11.47 22.22
N LYS A 355 14.34 -11.87 22.92
CA LYS A 355 14.05 -13.26 23.28
C LYS A 355 12.75 -13.66 22.60
N LEU A 356 12.84 -14.66 21.73
CA LEU A 356 11.73 -15.17 20.94
C LEU A 356 11.36 -16.58 21.40
N ALA A 357 10.07 -16.82 21.61
CA ALA A 357 9.54 -18.15 21.86
C ALA A 357 8.51 -18.54 20.80
N GLY A 358 8.48 -19.83 20.46
CA GLY A 358 7.46 -20.39 19.58
C GLY A 358 6.23 -20.88 20.35
N ASN A 359 5.23 -21.38 19.63
CA ASN A 359 3.94 -21.84 20.19
C ASN A 359 4.05 -22.88 21.32
N SER A 360 5.08 -23.72 21.33
CA SER A 360 5.35 -24.71 22.39
C SER A 360 6.22 -24.15 23.53
N ARG A 361 6.44 -22.83 23.57
CA ARG A 361 7.36 -22.11 24.46
C ARG A 361 8.84 -22.47 24.29
N GLN A 362 9.21 -23.19 23.24
CA GLN A 362 10.60 -23.39 22.85
C GLN A 362 11.25 -22.05 22.49
N ILE A 363 12.48 -21.83 22.94
CA ILE A 363 13.23 -20.62 22.60
C ILE A 363 13.74 -20.76 21.16
N LEU A 364 13.28 -19.87 20.29
CA LEU A 364 13.68 -19.84 18.88
C LEU A 364 14.90 -18.94 18.67
N TYR A 365 15.02 -17.88 19.48
CA TYR A 365 16.10 -16.92 19.36
C TYR A 365 16.37 -16.20 20.67
N VAL A 366 17.65 -15.98 20.97
CA VAL A 366 18.13 -15.03 21.98
C VAL A 366 19.35 -14.33 21.41
N GLY A 367 19.30 -13.01 21.28
CA GLY A 367 20.40 -12.27 20.70
C GLY A 367 20.08 -10.81 20.39
N PRO A 368 21.01 -10.10 19.74
CA PRO A 368 20.79 -8.72 19.32
C PRO A 368 19.61 -8.61 18.36
N LEU A 369 18.89 -7.50 18.41
CA LEU A 369 17.92 -7.15 17.39
C LEU A 369 18.66 -6.45 16.25
N THR A 370 18.57 -6.99 15.03
CA THR A 370 19.32 -6.50 13.86
C THR A 370 18.43 -5.89 12.81
#